data_AF-A0A950VLK1-F1
#
_entry.id   AF-A0A950VLK1-F1
#
_cell.length_a   1.000
_cell.length_b   1.000
_cell.length_c   1.000
_cell.angle_alpha   90.00
_cell.angle_beta   90.00
_cell.angle_gamma   90.00
#
_symmetry.space_group_name_H-M   'P 1'
#
loop_
_entity.id
_entity.type
_entity.pdbx_description
1 polymer ?
#
loop_
_entity_poly.entity_id
_entity_poly.type
_entity_poly.pdbx_seq_one_letter_code
_entity_poly.pdbx_strand_id
1 'polypeptide(L)'
;NDGGGIFSFLPQAGVEGFERLFGTPHGLDFRPFVEADGGSFARAEDWTEFSAVVNDALGRRGLRVIEVPTDRERNVVLHRAVWQRVESAVQDALAAAVV
;
A
#
# COMPACT_ATOMS: atom_id res chain seq x y z
N ASN A 1 -2.44 -3.48 3.89
CA ASN A 1 -3.17 -2.44 4.65
C ASN A 1 -4.38 -2.99 5.40
N ASP A 2 -4.44 -4.31 5.66
CA ASP A 2 -5.47 -4.95 6.49
C ASP A 2 -6.92 -4.63 6.06
N GLY A 3 -7.29 -5.04 4.83
CA GLY A 3 -8.65 -4.88 4.30
C GLY A 3 -8.77 -3.96 3.07
N GLY A 4 -9.95 -3.36 2.90
CA GLY A 4 -10.38 -2.60 1.71
C GLY A 4 -9.84 -1.17 1.64
N GLY A 5 -8.52 -0.98 1.65
CA GLY A 5 -7.93 0.37 1.73
C GLY A 5 -8.33 1.36 0.63
N ILE A 6 -8.79 0.89 -0.54
CA ILE A 6 -9.32 1.73 -1.62
C ILE A 6 -10.54 2.56 -1.18
N PHE A 7 -11.36 2.03 -0.27
CA PHE A 7 -12.56 2.72 0.19
C PHE A 7 -12.24 3.94 1.07
N SER A 8 -11.00 4.04 1.59
CA SER A 8 -10.54 5.21 2.36
C SER A 8 -10.48 6.50 1.51
N PHE A 9 -10.53 6.37 0.18
CA PHE A 9 -10.59 7.50 -0.75
C PHE A 9 -12.02 8.01 -0.99
N LEU A 10 -13.03 7.22 -0.61
CA LEU A 10 -14.42 7.60 -0.81
C LEU A 10 -14.83 8.71 0.18
N PRO A 11 -15.77 9.60 -0.20
CA PRO A 11 -16.34 10.59 0.72
C PRO A 11 -16.97 10.01 1.99
N GLN A 12 -17.40 8.74 1.93
CA GLN A 12 -18.00 7.99 3.03
C GLN A 12 -16.96 7.48 4.05
N ALA A 13 -15.65 7.65 3.81
CA ALA A 13 -14.64 7.31 4.81
C ALA A 13 -14.91 8.08 6.11
N GLY A 14 -15.01 7.36 7.23
CA GLY A 14 -15.27 7.93 8.56
C GLY A 14 -16.74 7.96 9.00
N VAL A 15 -17.70 7.52 8.17
CA VAL A 15 -19.09 7.34 8.62
C VAL A 15 -19.21 6.16 9.59
N GLU A 16 -20.23 6.19 10.45
CA GLU A 16 -20.50 5.07 11.37
C GLU A 16 -20.70 3.76 10.60
N GLY A 17 -20.02 2.69 11.04
CA GLY A 17 -20.08 1.38 10.40
C GLY A 17 -19.21 1.23 9.14
N PHE A 18 -18.43 2.25 8.76
CA PHE A 18 -17.53 2.19 7.61
C PHE A 18 -16.57 0.99 7.66
N GLU A 19 -15.94 0.75 8.81
CA GLU A 19 -15.01 -0.38 8.98
C GLU A 19 -15.69 -1.73 8.79
N ARG A 20 -16.94 -1.88 9.19
CA ARG A 20 -17.66 -3.15 9.06
C ARG A 20 -18.07 -3.44 7.60
N LEU A 21 -18.37 -2.38 6.84
CA LEU A 21 -18.95 -2.51 5.49
C LEU A 21 -17.92 -2.40 4.37
N PHE A 22 -16.86 -1.62 4.59
CA PHE A 22 -15.86 -1.29 3.58
C PHE A 22 -14.45 -1.61 4.02
N GLY A 23 -14.04 -1.14 5.21
CA GLY A 23 -12.68 -1.34 5.71
C GLY A 23 -12.33 -2.82 5.85
N THR A 24 -13.22 -3.59 6.48
CA THR A 24 -13.15 -5.04 6.70
C THR A 24 -11.73 -5.53 7.05
N PRO A 25 -11.13 -5.04 8.16
CA PRO A 25 -9.84 -5.52 8.61
C PRO A 25 -9.92 -7.01 8.93
N HIS A 26 -8.94 -7.76 8.41
CA HIS A 26 -8.92 -9.22 8.51
C HIS A 26 -8.04 -9.70 9.66
N GLY A 27 -7.04 -8.91 10.09
CA GLY A 27 -6.16 -9.23 11.23
C GLY A 27 -5.37 -10.53 11.03
N LEU A 28 -5.15 -10.92 9.78
CA LEU A 28 -4.54 -12.20 9.44
C LEU A 28 -3.02 -12.10 9.46
N ASP A 29 -2.38 -13.10 10.06
CA ASP A 29 -0.97 -13.39 9.80
C ASP A 29 -0.88 -14.34 8.60
N PHE A 30 -0.25 -13.90 7.51
CA PHE A 30 -0.12 -14.70 6.30
C PHE A 30 0.96 -15.77 6.40
N ARG A 31 1.90 -15.65 7.34
CA ARG A 31 3.05 -16.56 7.47
C ARG A 31 2.64 -18.04 7.54
N PRO A 32 1.70 -18.46 8.41
CA PRO A 32 1.38 -19.87 8.57
C PRO A 32 0.77 -20.49 7.30
N PHE A 33 0.00 -19.72 6.54
CA PHE A 33 -0.59 -20.18 5.28
C PHE A 33 0.47 -20.42 4.22
N VAL A 34 1.44 -19.50 4.10
CA VAL A 34 2.54 -19.62 3.13
C VAL A 34 3.46 -20.78 3.48
N GLU A 35 3.80 -20.93 4.77
CA GLU A 35 4.68 -22.01 5.23
C GLU A 35 3.99 -23.39 5.14
N ALA A 36 2.68 -23.47 5.37
CA ALA A 36 1.91 -24.71 5.21
C ALA A 36 1.92 -25.23 3.76
N ASP A 37 1.93 -24.33 2.78
CA ASP A 37 2.01 -24.66 1.35
C ASP A 37 3.47 -24.85 0.86
N GLY A 38 4.44 -24.92 1.78
CA GLY A 38 5.86 -25.12 1.46
C GLY A 38 6.56 -23.90 0.88
N GLY A 39 5.93 -22.73 0.94
CA GLY A 39 6.55 -21.45 0.61
C GLY A 39 7.37 -20.90 1.78
N SER A 40 8.11 -19.83 1.52
CA SER A 40 8.75 -19.05 2.57
C SER A 40 8.12 -17.66 2.67
N PHE A 41 8.09 -17.12 3.88
CA PHE A 41 7.51 -15.82 4.16
C PHE A 41 8.54 -14.85 4.74
N ALA A 42 8.53 -13.61 4.26
CA ALA A 42 9.24 -12.48 4.84
C ALA A 42 8.30 -11.28 4.98
N ARG A 43 8.51 -10.47 6.03
CA ARG A 43 7.87 -9.17 6.20
C ARG A 43 8.98 -8.12 6.10
N ALA A 44 8.81 -7.13 5.24
CA ALA A 44 9.75 -6.01 5.10
C ALA A 44 9.14 -4.75 5.71
N GLU A 45 9.76 -4.21 6.76
CA GLU A 45 9.26 -3.03 7.49
C GLU A 45 9.78 -1.71 6.90
N ASP A 46 10.88 -1.77 6.14
CA ASP A 46 11.45 -0.62 5.45
C ASP A 46 12.04 -0.96 4.07
N TRP A 47 12.55 0.08 3.39
CA TRP A 47 13.14 -0.05 2.06
C TRP A 47 14.45 -0.85 2.01
N THR A 48 15.23 -0.83 3.10
CA THR A 48 16.48 -1.58 3.21
C THR A 48 16.16 -3.07 3.27
N GLU A 49 15.25 -3.45 4.16
CA GLU A 49 14.77 -4.82 4.30
C GLU A 49 14.08 -5.29 3.02
N PHE A 50 13.17 -4.48 2.45
CA PHE A 50 12.49 -4.80 1.19
C PHE A 50 13.49 -5.13 0.08
N SER A 51 14.49 -4.27 -0.10
CA SER A 51 15.52 -4.47 -1.13
C SER A 51 16.31 -5.75 -0.87
N ALA A 52 16.68 -6.03 0.38
CA ALA A 52 17.40 -7.25 0.74
C ALA A 52 16.57 -8.52 0.48
N VAL A 53 15.31 -8.56 0.93
CA VAL A 53 14.45 -9.75 0.79
C VAL A 53 14.03 -10.00 -0.65
N VAL A 54 13.80 -8.94 -1.44
CA VAL A 54 13.51 -9.07 -2.88
C VAL A 54 14.72 -9.62 -3.62
N ASN A 55 15.92 -9.09 -3.36
CA ASN A 55 17.14 -9.57 -4.02
C ASN A 55 17.44 -11.04 -3.66
N ASP A 56 17.26 -11.45 -2.40
CA ASP A 56 17.39 -12.86 -2.01
C ASP A 56 16.30 -13.74 -2.67
N ALA A 57 15.06 -13.24 -2.76
CA ALA A 57 13.94 -13.97 -3.35
C ALA A 57 14.15 -14.27 -4.83
N LEU A 58 14.67 -13.31 -5.60
CA LEU A 58 14.92 -13.45 -7.03
C LEU A 58 15.99 -14.50 -7.37
N GLY A 59 16.92 -14.79 -6.45
CA GLY A 59 18.00 -15.76 -6.65
C GLY A 59 17.62 -17.21 -6.34
N ARG A 60 16.41 -17.48 -5.84
CA ARG A 60 16.00 -18.79 -5.31
C ARG A 60 14.78 -19.32 -6.06
N ARG A 61 14.62 -20.65 -6.08
CA ARG A 61 13.43 -21.32 -6.63
C ARG A 61 12.38 -21.52 -5.53
N GLY A 62 11.11 -21.63 -5.93
CA GLY A 62 9.98 -21.90 -5.03
C GLY A 62 9.13 -20.66 -4.73
N LEU A 63 8.01 -20.86 -4.01
CA LEU A 63 7.10 -19.79 -3.60
C LEU A 63 7.74 -18.93 -2.50
N ARG A 64 7.86 -17.63 -2.77
CA ARG A 64 8.37 -16.63 -1.83
C ARG A 64 7.30 -15.55 -1.68
N VAL A 65 6.76 -15.37 -0.49
CA VAL A 65 5.82 -14.29 -0.19
C VAL A 65 6.52 -13.23 0.64
N ILE A 66 6.47 -11.99 0.16
CA ILE A 66 7.01 -10.83 0.85
C ILE A 66 5.82 -9.93 1.21
N GLU A 67 5.51 -9.85 2.50
CA GLU A 67 4.54 -8.89 3.00
C GLU A 67 5.20 -7.51 3.16
N VAL A 68 4.54 -6.48 2.60
CA VAL A 68 4.90 -5.09 2.79
C VAL A 68 3.75 -4.40 3.54
N PRO A 69 3.87 -4.22 4.87
CA PRO A 69 2.86 -3.52 5.65
C PRO A 69 2.71 -2.07 5.16
N THR A 70 1.47 -1.63 5.04
CA THR A 70 1.13 -0.27 4.61
C THR A 70 0.01 0.29 5.46
N ASP A 71 0.07 1.61 5.68
CA ASP A 71 -0.95 2.36 6.39
C ASP A 71 -1.93 2.98 5.39
N ARG A 72 -3.22 2.62 5.51
CA ARG A 72 -4.27 3.10 4.60
C ARG A 72 -4.59 4.58 4.76
N GLU A 73 -4.52 5.13 5.98
CA GLU A 73 -4.81 6.54 6.24
C GLU A 73 -3.68 7.40 5.68
N ARG A 74 -2.44 7.01 5.95
CA ARG A 74 -1.24 7.62 5.37
C ARG A 74 -1.27 7.58 3.84
N ASN A 75 -1.75 6.48 3.25
CA ASN A 75 -1.88 6.37 1.80
C ASN A 75 -2.79 7.46 1.20
N VAL A 76 -3.94 7.74 1.84
CA VAL A 76 -4.85 8.83 1.40
C VAL A 76 -4.16 10.19 1.48
N VAL A 77 -3.45 10.46 2.59
CA VAL A 77 -2.71 11.72 2.77
C VAL A 77 -1.64 11.89 1.70
N LEU A 78 -0.83 10.86 1.45
CA LEU A 78 0.23 10.89 0.44
C LEU A 78 -0.34 11.12 -0.96
N HIS A 79 -1.40 10.39 -1.34
CA HIS A 79 -2.04 10.59 -2.64
C HIS A 79 -2.59 11.99 -2.83
N ARG A 80 -3.25 12.57 -1.81
CA ARG A 80 -3.74 13.96 -1.87
C ARG A 80 -2.59 14.95 -2.05
N ALA A 81 -1.49 14.76 -1.33
CA ALA A 81 -0.31 15.61 -1.46
C ALA A 81 0.33 15.52 -2.85
N VAL A 82 0.41 14.32 -3.44
CA VAL A 82 0.91 14.14 -4.81
C VAL A 82 -0.04 14.81 -5.81
N TRP A 83 -1.35 14.61 -5.69
CA TRP A 83 -2.34 15.23 -6.59
C TRP A 83 -2.28 16.74 -6.58
N GLN A 84 -2.19 17.36 -5.40
CA GLN A 84 -2.06 18.82 -5.27
C GLN A 84 -0.78 19.34 -5.94
N ARG A 85 0.34 18.62 -5.80
CA ARG A 85 1.61 18.99 -6.45
C ARG A 85 1.54 18.87 -7.97
N VAL A 86 0.91 17.80 -8.47
CA VAL A 86 0.70 17.61 -9.91
C VAL A 86 -0.20 18.70 -10.47
N GLU A 87 -1.30 19.02 -9.79
CA GLU A 87 -2.23 20.07 -10.18
C GLU A 87 -1.53 21.44 -10.26
N SER A 88 -0.78 21.82 -9.22
CA SER A 88 0.00 23.07 -9.22
C SER A 88 1.00 23.10 -10.37
N ALA A 89 1.77 22.04 -10.59
CA ALA A 89 2.78 22.00 -11.65
C ALA A 89 2.16 22.12 -13.05
N VAL A 90 0.98 21.53 -13.26
CA VAL A 90 0.24 21.65 -14.53
C VAL A 90 -0.28 23.08 -14.71
N GLN A 91 -0.83 23.70 -13.67
CA GLN A 91 -1.30 25.08 -13.72
C GLN A 91 -0.16 26.06 -14.02
N ASP A 92 0.99 25.89 -13.37
CA ASP A 92 2.19 26.70 -13.61
C ASP A 92 2.68 26.57 -15.05
N ALA A 93 2.73 25.35 -15.58
CA ALA A 93 3.14 25.08 -16.96
C ALA A 93 2.17 25.69 -17.99
N LEU A 94 0.86 25.63 -17.73
CA LEU A 94 -0.15 26.26 -18.58
C LEU A 94 -0.04 27.79 -18.54
N ALA A 95 0.15 28.38 -17.36
CA ALA A 95 0.34 29.82 -17.22
C ALA A 95 1.59 30.32 -17.96
N ALA A 96 2.70 29.58 -17.87
CA ALA A 96 3.93 29.90 -18.58
C ALA A 96 3.83 29.77 -20.10
N ALA A 97 2.88 28.99 -20.62
CA ALA A 97 2.68 28.81 -22.07
C ALA A 97 1.76 29.87 -22.71
N VAL A 98 1.05 30.67 -21.90
CA VAL A 98 0.13 31.73 -22.37
C VAL A 98 0.79 33.13 -22.34
N VAL A 99 1.99 33.23 -21.76
CA VAL A 99 2.84 34.44 -21.75
C VAL A 99 3.92 34.34 -22.82
#